data_AF-A0A0B2SNM4-F1
#
_entry.id   AF-A0A0B2SNM4-F1
#
_cell.length_a   1.000
_cell.length_b   1.000
_cell.length_c   1.000
_cell.angle_alpha   90.00
_cell.angle_beta   90.00
_cell.angle_gamma   90.00
#
_symmetry.space_group_name_H-M   'P 1'
#
loop_
_entity.id
_entity.type
_entity.pdbx_description
1 polymer ?
#
loop_
_entity_poly.entity_id
_entity_poly.type
_entity_poly.pdbx_seq_one_letter_code
_entity_poly.pdbx_strand_id
1 'polypeptide(L)'
;MSKLLARPNVKLFNAVAAEDLIVKNGRVGGVVTNWALVSLNHDTQSCMDPNVMEAKVVVSSCGHDGPFGATGVKRLKSIGLIDSVPGMKALDMNKAEDAIVRLTREVVPGMIVTGMEVAEIDGAPRMGPTFGAMMISGQKAAHLALRSLGLPNALDSVGNVHPELVLAAAESAEIAEA
;
A
#
# COMPACT_ATOMS: atom_id res chain seq x y z
N MET A 1 -16.80 -11.73 -10.02
CA MET A 1 -16.29 -10.41 -9.58
C MET A 1 -16.13 -10.46 -8.06
N SER A 2 -15.08 -9.86 -7.47
CA SER A 2 -14.83 -9.94 -6.01
C SER A 2 -16.03 -9.40 -5.22
N LYS A 3 -16.44 -10.09 -4.14
CA LYS A 3 -17.53 -9.66 -3.23
C LYS A 3 -17.27 -8.28 -2.63
N LEU A 4 -16.00 -7.89 -2.48
CA LEU A 4 -15.60 -6.56 -2.03
C LEU A 4 -16.17 -5.44 -2.92
N LEU A 5 -16.25 -5.66 -4.23
CA LEU A 5 -16.77 -4.67 -5.18
C LEU A 5 -18.29 -4.53 -5.16
N ALA A 6 -19.00 -5.42 -4.46
CA ALA A 6 -20.44 -5.32 -4.25
C ALA A 6 -20.79 -4.34 -3.11
N ARG A 7 -19.81 -3.96 -2.27
CA ARG A 7 -20.05 -2.99 -1.20
C ARG A 7 -20.32 -1.59 -1.80
N PRO A 8 -21.34 -0.86 -1.32
CA PRO A 8 -21.76 0.42 -1.92
C PRO A 8 -20.73 1.55 -1.75
N ASN A 9 -19.76 1.38 -0.85
CA ASN A 9 -18.70 2.32 -0.55
C ASN A 9 -17.34 1.92 -1.16
N VAL A 10 -17.31 0.93 -2.07
CA VAL A 10 -16.09 0.51 -2.75
C VAL A 10 -16.20 0.79 -4.24
N LYS A 11 -15.15 1.39 -4.80
CA LYS A 11 -15.02 1.62 -6.24
C LYS A 11 -13.68 1.09 -6.74
N LEU A 12 -13.71 0.34 -7.84
CA LEU A 12 -12.53 -0.05 -8.59
C LEU A 12 -12.36 0.87 -9.81
N PHE A 13 -11.20 1.51 -9.89
CA PHE A 13 -10.73 2.23 -11.07
C PHE A 13 -9.59 1.43 -11.71
N ASN A 14 -9.93 0.40 -12.47
CA ASN A 14 -8.94 -0.33 -13.27
C ASN A 14 -8.53 0.47 -14.51
N ALA A 15 -7.40 0.10 -15.13
CA ALA A 15 -6.80 0.84 -16.25
C ALA A 15 -6.43 2.30 -15.93
N VAL A 16 -6.31 2.63 -14.65
CA VAL A 16 -5.82 3.91 -14.12
C VAL A 16 -4.47 3.65 -13.46
N ALA A 17 -3.49 4.53 -13.70
CA ALA A 17 -2.21 4.54 -13.03
C ALA A 17 -2.12 5.77 -12.12
N ALA A 18 -1.49 5.60 -10.96
CA ALA A 18 -1.06 6.72 -10.12
C ALA A 18 0.35 7.13 -10.58
N GLU A 19 0.49 8.34 -11.10
CA GLU A 19 1.75 8.88 -11.63
C GLU A 19 2.50 9.74 -10.60
N ASP A 20 1.76 10.36 -9.67
CA ASP A 20 2.32 11.22 -8.63
C ASP A 20 1.43 11.19 -7.36
N LEU A 21 1.88 11.87 -6.31
CA LEU A 21 1.22 12.03 -5.02
C LEU A 21 0.82 13.49 -4.81
N ILE A 22 -0.35 13.72 -4.20
CA ILE A 22 -0.72 15.04 -3.70
C ILE A 22 -0.05 15.21 -2.34
N VAL A 23 0.82 16.21 -2.18
CA VAL A 23 1.56 16.45 -0.93
C VAL A 23 1.31 17.86 -0.42
N LYS A 24 0.95 17.99 0.86
CA LYS A 24 0.77 19.27 1.55
C LYS A 24 1.40 19.21 2.94
N ASN A 25 2.29 20.15 3.25
CA ASN A 25 2.99 20.23 4.55
C ASN A 25 3.66 18.90 4.96
N GLY A 26 4.30 18.23 3.99
CA GLY A 26 4.96 16.93 4.23
C GLY A 26 4.00 15.75 4.44
N ARG A 27 2.69 15.94 4.29
CA ARG A 27 1.66 14.89 4.35
C ARG A 27 1.17 14.53 2.96
N VAL A 28 1.09 13.23 2.67
CA VAL A 28 0.41 12.70 1.48
C VAL A 28 -1.11 12.80 1.68
N GLY A 29 -1.78 13.48 0.77
CA GLY A 29 -3.22 13.77 0.82
C GLY A 29 -4.00 13.26 -0.38
N GLY A 30 -3.41 12.39 -1.20
CA GLY A 30 -4.07 11.84 -2.38
C GLY A 30 -3.09 11.39 -3.46
N VAL A 31 -3.63 11.06 -4.62
CA VAL A 31 -2.89 10.56 -5.78
C VAL A 31 -3.22 11.39 -7.02
N VAL A 32 -2.23 11.52 -7.89
CA VAL A 32 -2.36 12.06 -9.24
C VAL A 32 -2.47 10.88 -10.19
N THR A 33 -3.51 10.88 -11.01
CA THR A 33 -3.95 9.72 -11.77
C THR A 33 -4.04 10.02 -13.25
N ASN A 34 -3.75 9.03 -14.08
CA ASN A 34 -4.03 9.08 -15.51
C ASN A 34 -4.53 7.71 -15.99
N TRP A 35 -5.00 7.64 -17.24
CA TRP A 35 -5.18 6.34 -17.88
C TRP A 35 -3.81 5.67 -18.00
N ALA A 36 -3.72 4.38 -17.64
CA ALA A 36 -2.44 3.68 -17.64
C ALA A 36 -1.75 3.68 -19.01
N LEU A 37 -2.53 3.71 -20.10
CA LEU A 37 -1.98 3.84 -21.46
C LEU A 37 -1.40 5.23 -21.73
N VAL A 38 -1.99 6.29 -21.18
CA VAL A 38 -1.41 7.63 -21.26
C VAL A 38 -0.09 7.67 -20.50
N SER A 39 -0.07 7.10 -19.28
CA SER A 39 1.13 7.02 -18.44
C SER A 39 2.31 6.31 -19.10
N LEU A 40 2.05 5.33 -19.96
CA LEU A 40 3.07 4.58 -20.69
C LEU A 40 3.56 5.30 -21.96
N ASN A 41 2.90 6.37 -22.40
CA ASN A 41 3.09 6.93 -23.74
C ASN A 41 3.15 8.47 -23.75
N HIS A 42 3.60 9.09 -22.66
CA HIS A 42 3.77 10.55 -22.51
C HIS A 42 4.67 11.19 -23.58
N ASP A 43 5.52 10.41 -24.23
CA ASP A 43 6.46 10.81 -25.29
C ASP A 43 5.89 10.67 -26.71
N THR A 44 4.69 10.09 -26.87
CA THR A 44 4.13 9.77 -28.19
C THR A 44 3.08 10.76 -28.69
N GLN A 45 2.64 11.70 -27.85
CA GLN A 45 1.59 12.66 -28.12
C GLN A 45 1.94 14.03 -27.53
N SER A 46 1.08 15.04 -27.75
CA SER A 46 1.14 16.28 -26.96
C SER A 46 0.92 15.98 -25.48
N CYS A 47 1.30 16.92 -24.59
CA CYS A 47 1.14 16.76 -23.14
C CYS A 47 -0.32 16.44 -22.77
N MET A 48 -0.49 15.40 -21.94
CA MET A 48 -1.79 14.90 -21.48
C MET A 48 -1.82 14.98 -19.96
N ASP A 49 -2.20 16.15 -19.44
CA ASP A 49 -2.21 16.40 -18.01
C ASP A 49 -3.08 15.39 -17.25
N PRO A 50 -2.66 14.98 -16.03
CA PRO A 50 -3.37 13.99 -15.24
C PRO A 50 -4.59 14.59 -14.52
N ASN A 51 -5.41 13.72 -13.93
CA ASN A 51 -6.46 14.06 -12.99
C ASN A 51 -6.03 13.78 -11.54
N VAL A 52 -6.83 14.14 -10.54
CA VAL A 52 -6.47 14.01 -9.12
C VAL A 52 -7.56 13.34 -8.29
N MET A 53 -7.14 12.60 -7.25
CA MET A 53 -8.03 12.05 -6.23
C MET A 53 -7.47 12.35 -4.85
N GLU A 54 -8.16 13.19 -4.08
CA GLU A 54 -7.81 13.49 -2.69
C GLU A 54 -8.24 12.36 -1.75
N ALA A 55 -7.43 12.09 -0.72
CA ALA A 55 -7.68 11.05 0.27
C ALA A 55 -7.16 11.46 1.65
N LYS A 56 -7.85 11.02 2.70
CA LYS A 56 -7.38 11.20 4.09
C LYS A 56 -6.16 10.33 4.40
N VAL A 57 -6.11 9.14 3.81
CA VAL A 57 -5.06 8.12 3.93
C VAL A 57 -4.89 7.45 2.58
N VAL A 58 -3.65 7.32 2.11
CA VAL A 58 -3.27 6.55 0.91
C VAL A 58 -2.61 5.25 1.36
N VAL A 59 -3.02 4.12 0.78
CA VAL A 59 -2.36 2.82 0.99
C VAL A 59 -1.68 2.42 -0.32
N SER A 60 -0.35 2.36 -0.30
CA SER A 60 0.47 1.94 -1.43
C SER A 60 0.77 0.45 -1.33
N SER A 61 0.34 -0.28 -2.37
CA SER A 61 0.48 -1.72 -2.50
C SER A 61 0.94 -2.12 -3.91
N CYS A 62 1.79 -1.29 -4.53
CA CYS A 62 2.19 -1.40 -5.94
C CYS A 62 3.19 -2.53 -6.22
N GLY A 63 3.41 -3.44 -5.27
CA GLY A 63 4.40 -4.53 -5.39
C GLY A 63 5.85 -4.03 -5.36
N HIS A 64 6.78 -4.94 -5.70
CA HIS A 64 8.21 -4.63 -5.77
C HIS A 64 8.57 -3.89 -7.07
N ASP A 65 9.84 -3.51 -7.24
CA ASP A 65 10.31 -2.70 -8.37
C ASP A 65 9.97 -3.29 -9.76
N GLY A 66 9.75 -2.39 -10.71
CA GLY A 66 9.29 -2.64 -12.08
C GLY A 66 8.72 -1.36 -12.71
N PRO A 67 8.16 -1.42 -13.94
CA PRO A 67 7.64 -0.22 -14.64
C PRO A 67 6.60 0.58 -13.85
N PHE A 68 5.65 -0.11 -13.20
CA PHE A 68 4.68 0.46 -12.25
C PHE A 68 4.88 -0.06 -10.81
N GLY A 69 5.91 -0.87 -10.63
CA GLY A 69 6.22 -1.50 -9.37
C GLY A 69 6.81 -0.49 -8.40
N ALA A 70 6.46 -0.57 -7.12
CA ALA A 70 7.02 0.28 -6.07
C ALA A 70 6.95 1.80 -6.34
N THR A 71 5.94 2.23 -7.11
CA THR A 71 5.78 3.62 -7.54
C THR A 71 5.68 4.58 -6.36
N GLY A 72 4.95 4.20 -5.31
CA GLY A 72 4.76 5.05 -4.14
C GLY A 72 6.07 5.37 -3.44
N VAL A 73 6.84 4.34 -3.06
CA VAL A 73 8.11 4.52 -2.34
C VAL A 73 9.19 5.17 -3.21
N LYS A 74 9.25 4.84 -4.52
CA LYS A 74 10.15 5.53 -5.46
C LYS A 74 9.80 7.01 -5.58
N ARG A 75 8.50 7.33 -5.63
CA ARG A 75 8.06 8.73 -5.69
C ARG A 75 8.40 9.48 -4.42
N LEU A 76 8.11 8.92 -3.24
CA LEU A 76 8.48 9.50 -1.94
C LEU A 76 9.96 9.87 -1.85
N LYS A 77 10.86 8.99 -2.34
CA LYS A 77 12.29 9.28 -2.41
C LYS A 77 12.60 10.43 -3.37
N SER A 78 12.01 10.41 -4.56
CA SER A 78 12.27 11.44 -5.59
C SER A 78 11.85 12.85 -5.18
N ILE A 79 10.83 12.98 -4.32
CA ILE A 79 10.36 14.26 -3.78
C ILE A 79 10.94 14.60 -2.41
N GLY A 80 11.87 13.78 -1.90
CA GLY A 80 12.59 14.05 -0.65
C GLY A 80 11.76 13.86 0.62
N LEU A 81 10.68 13.07 0.60
CA LEU A 81 9.93 12.72 1.81
C LEU A 81 10.54 11.53 2.57
N ILE A 82 11.41 10.75 1.91
CA ILE A 82 12.23 9.71 2.53
C ILE A 82 13.64 9.77 1.94
N ASP A 83 14.63 9.35 2.72
CA ASP A 83 16.03 9.46 2.32
C ASP A 83 16.47 8.35 1.35
N SER A 84 15.92 7.14 1.51
CA SER A 84 16.39 5.98 0.77
C SER A 84 15.30 4.96 0.46
N VAL A 85 15.55 4.21 -0.61
CA VAL A 85 14.83 3.01 -1.04
C VAL A 85 15.94 2.01 -1.36
N PRO A 86 16.38 1.21 -0.38
CA PRO A 86 17.54 0.32 -0.50
C PRO A 86 17.32 -0.82 -1.50
N GLY A 87 16.07 -1.14 -1.83
CA GLY A 87 15.73 -2.13 -2.84
C GLY A 87 15.51 -3.53 -2.28
N MET A 88 14.58 -4.28 -2.88
CA MET A 88 14.29 -5.66 -2.50
C MET A 88 15.53 -6.57 -2.61
N LYS A 89 15.72 -7.45 -1.62
CA LYS A 89 16.84 -8.41 -1.56
C LYS A 89 16.49 -9.76 -2.21
N ALA A 90 17.50 -10.64 -2.28
CA ALA A 90 17.36 -12.02 -2.72
C ALA A 90 16.31 -12.81 -1.91
N LEU A 91 15.91 -13.96 -2.44
CA LEU A 91 14.82 -14.76 -1.88
C LEU A 91 15.24 -15.46 -0.57
N ASP A 92 14.45 -15.23 0.48
CA ASP A 92 14.51 -15.95 1.75
C ASP A 92 13.09 -15.93 2.33
N MET A 93 12.33 -17.00 2.10
CA MET A 93 10.89 -17.04 2.37
C MET A 93 10.58 -16.78 3.85
N ASN A 94 11.30 -17.47 4.73
CA ASN A 94 11.09 -17.38 6.18
C ASN A 94 11.32 -15.95 6.69
N LYS A 95 12.41 -15.30 6.28
CA LYS A 95 12.68 -13.92 6.69
C LYS A 95 11.77 -12.91 6.00
N ALA A 96 11.43 -13.15 4.73
CA ALA A 96 10.61 -12.25 3.93
C ALA A 96 9.21 -12.10 4.52
N GLU A 97 8.51 -13.21 4.78
CA GLU A 97 7.11 -13.15 5.18
C GLU A 97 6.92 -12.39 6.51
N ASP A 98 7.74 -12.71 7.52
CA ASP A 98 7.73 -12.00 8.80
C ASP A 98 8.13 -10.53 8.67
N ALA A 99 9.16 -10.23 7.87
CA ALA A 99 9.64 -8.87 7.68
C ALA A 99 8.57 -7.98 7.06
N ILE A 100 7.87 -8.45 6.03
CA ILE A 100 6.84 -7.67 5.32
C ILE A 100 5.67 -7.33 6.25
N VAL A 101 5.17 -8.30 7.02
CA VAL A 101 4.10 -8.05 7.98
C VAL A 101 4.56 -7.06 9.05
N ARG A 102 5.74 -7.28 9.64
CA ARG A 102 6.27 -6.42 10.70
C ARG A 102 6.51 -4.99 10.24
N LEU A 103 7.04 -4.80 9.04
CA LEU A 103 7.45 -3.48 8.52
C LEU A 103 6.32 -2.70 7.83
N THR A 104 5.18 -3.33 7.53
CA THR A 104 3.97 -2.62 7.08
C THR A 104 3.58 -1.52 8.07
N ARG A 105 3.57 -0.26 7.62
CA ARG A 105 3.36 0.93 8.46
C ARG A 105 2.97 2.16 7.65
N GLU A 106 2.53 3.21 8.35
CA GLU A 106 2.53 4.58 7.83
C GLU A 106 3.99 5.06 7.71
N VAL A 107 4.50 5.16 6.49
CA VAL A 107 5.92 5.46 6.23
C VAL A 107 6.21 6.96 6.27
N VAL A 108 5.22 7.75 5.89
CA VAL A 108 5.17 9.21 6.01
C VAL A 108 3.73 9.60 6.37
N PRO A 109 3.48 10.77 6.97
CA PRO A 109 2.12 11.18 7.30
C PRO A 109 1.19 11.08 6.08
N GLY A 110 0.09 10.35 6.22
CA GLY A 110 -0.93 10.14 5.21
C GLY A 110 -0.69 8.99 4.23
N MET A 111 0.44 8.27 4.31
CA MET A 111 0.73 7.16 3.39
C MET A 111 1.23 5.90 4.12
N ILE A 112 0.48 4.82 3.96
CA ILE A 112 0.80 3.48 4.45
C ILE A 112 1.37 2.66 3.30
N VAL A 113 2.45 1.91 3.55
CA VAL A 113 3.02 0.96 2.57
C VAL A 113 2.81 -0.46 3.06
N THR A 114 2.36 -1.33 2.15
CA THR A 114 1.98 -2.72 2.43
C THR A 114 2.39 -3.65 1.28
N GLY A 115 2.39 -4.96 1.53
CA GLY A 115 2.79 -5.98 0.58
C GLY A 115 4.25 -5.86 0.16
N MET A 116 4.57 -6.29 -1.06
CA MET A 116 5.94 -6.35 -1.54
C MET A 116 6.61 -4.98 -1.76
N GLU A 117 5.85 -3.88 -1.77
CA GLU A 117 6.43 -2.54 -1.82
C GLU A 117 7.22 -2.21 -0.53
N VAL A 118 6.86 -2.85 0.59
CA VAL A 118 7.61 -2.79 1.86
C VAL A 118 9.04 -3.31 1.68
N ALA A 119 9.25 -4.32 0.82
CA ALA A 119 10.58 -4.88 0.58
C ALA A 119 11.54 -3.85 -0.04
N GLU A 120 11.01 -2.93 -0.85
CA GLU A 120 11.80 -1.92 -1.55
C GLU A 120 12.27 -0.82 -0.62
N ILE A 121 11.38 -0.31 0.23
CA ILE A 121 11.70 0.76 1.19
C ILE A 121 12.54 0.27 2.37
N ASP A 122 12.40 -0.99 2.80
CA ASP A 122 13.12 -1.51 3.97
C ASP A 122 14.26 -2.48 3.62
N GLY A 123 14.42 -2.84 2.35
CA GLY A 123 15.47 -3.75 1.90
C GLY A 123 15.28 -5.16 2.44
N ALA A 124 14.04 -5.66 2.42
CA ALA A 124 13.68 -6.99 2.88
C ALA A 124 13.90 -8.06 1.79
N PRO A 125 14.14 -9.33 2.16
CA PRO A 125 14.12 -10.45 1.22
C PRO A 125 12.75 -10.60 0.55
N ARG A 126 12.72 -11.26 -0.61
CA ARG A 126 11.48 -11.67 -1.28
C ARG A 126 11.05 -13.08 -0.87
N MET A 127 9.73 -13.35 -0.89
CA MET A 127 9.20 -14.67 -0.54
C MET A 127 8.90 -15.58 -1.74
N GLY A 128 8.89 -15.06 -2.98
CA GLY A 128 8.57 -15.89 -4.15
C GLY A 128 7.08 -16.29 -4.17
N PRO A 129 6.73 -17.57 -4.48
CA PRO A 129 5.35 -17.98 -4.75
C PRO A 129 4.57 -18.38 -3.49
N THR A 130 4.66 -17.57 -2.43
CA THR A 130 3.85 -17.69 -1.20
C THR A 130 3.18 -16.34 -0.90
N PHE A 131 1.99 -16.38 -0.30
CA PHE A 131 1.07 -15.23 -0.25
C PHE A 131 0.60 -14.87 1.16
N GLY A 132 1.03 -15.62 2.19
CA GLY A 132 0.58 -15.40 3.57
C GLY A 132 0.85 -13.98 4.04
N ALA A 133 2.09 -13.53 3.87
CA ALA A 133 2.51 -12.18 4.20
C ALA A 133 1.72 -11.09 3.47
N MET A 134 1.33 -11.31 2.20
CA MET A 134 0.54 -10.33 1.46
C MET A 134 -0.84 -10.13 2.09
N MET A 135 -1.48 -11.22 2.49
CA MET A 135 -2.80 -11.19 3.13
C MET A 135 -2.74 -10.49 4.50
N ILE A 136 -1.81 -10.92 5.36
CA ILE A 136 -1.67 -10.37 6.72
C ILE A 136 -1.15 -8.93 6.70
N SER A 137 -0.21 -8.60 5.80
CA SER A 137 0.24 -7.22 5.58
C SER A 137 -0.91 -6.32 5.14
N GLY A 138 -1.78 -6.77 4.23
CA GLY A 138 -2.96 -6.02 3.80
C GLY A 138 -3.96 -5.77 4.95
N GLN A 139 -4.22 -6.79 5.78
CA GLN A 139 -5.04 -6.64 6.98
C GLN A 139 -4.44 -5.62 7.95
N LYS A 140 -3.13 -5.72 8.22
CA LYS A 140 -2.43 -4.75 9.06
C LYS A 140 -2.57 -3.33 8.52
N ALA A 141 -2.40 -3.14 7.22
CA ALA A 141 -2.57 -1.84 6.57
C ALA A 141 -3.98 -1.28 6.74
N ALA A 142 -5.02 -2.11 6.68
CA ALA A 142 -6.40 -1.69 6.93
C ALA A 142 -6.60 -1.20 8.37
N HIS A 143 -6.05 -1.89 9.37
CA HIS A 143 -6.13 -1.43 10.76
C HIS A 143 -5.31 -0.18 11.04
N LEU A 144 -4.14 -0.04 10.40
CA LEU A 144 -3.37 1.21 10.46
C LEU A 144 -4.15 2.36 9.82
N ALA A 145 -4.85 2.13 8.71
CA ALA A 145 -5.70 3.15 8.09
C ALA A 145 -6.86 3.56 9.01
N LEU A 146 -7.51 2.59 9.67
CA LEU A 146 -8.53 2.87 10.70
C LEU A 146 -7.95 3.72 11.83
N ARG A 147 -6.76 3.35 12.35
CA ARG A 147 -6.06 4.12 13.38
C ARG A 147 -5.76 5.55 12.92
N SER A 148 -5.22 5.76 11.71
CA SER A 148 -4.93 7.09 11.16
C SER A 148 -6.20 7.92 10.91
N LEU A 149 -7.36 7.27 10.75
CA LEU A 149 -8.69 7.91 10.67
C LEU A 149 -9.33 8.17 12.04
N GLY A 150 -8.70 7.75 13.14
CA GLY A 150 -9.26 7.84 14.50
C GLY A 150 -10.40 6.86 14.75
N LEU A 151 -10.47 5.76 14.00
CA LEU A 151 -11.49 4.73 14.11
C LEU A 151 -10.99 3.52 14.91
N PRO A 152 -11.92 2.76 15.54
CA PRO A 152 -11.56 1.54 16.25
C PRO A 152 -10.85 0.53 15.35
N ASN A 153 -9.85 -0.15 15.89
CA ASN A 153 -9.08 -1.15 15.16
C ASN A 153 -8.57 -2.24 16.11
N ALA A 154 -8.28 -3.42 15.56
CA ALA A 154 -7.89 -4.59 16.33
C ALA A 154 -6.46 -4.49 16.91
N LEU A 155 -5.60 -3.61 16.37
CA LEU A 155 -4.23 -3.45 16.84
C LEU A 155 -4.16 -2.70 18.19
N ASP A 156 -5.15 -1.86 18.49
CA ASP A 156 -5.22 -1.05 19.72
C ASP A 156 -6.06 -1.70 20.83
N SER A 157 -6.96 -2.63 20.49
CA SER A 157 -7.97 -3.16 21.40
C SER A 157 -7.51 -4.36 22.24
N VAL A 158 -6.37 -4.98 21.96
CA VAL A 158 -5.98 -6.24 22.61
C VAL A 158 -4.56 -6.14 23.18
N GLY A 159 -4.46 -6.01 24.51
CA GLY A 159 -3.19 -6.10 25.23
C GLY A 159 -2.61 -7.53 25.17
N ASN A 160 -1.29 -7.63 24.98
CA ASN A 160 -0.46 -8.85 25.08
C ASN A 160 -0.68 -10.00 24.08
N VAL A 161 -1.39 -9.80 22.97
CA VAL A 161 -1.40 -10.78 21.85
C VAL A 161 -0.53 -10.26 20.71
N HIS A 162 0.28 -11.14 20.11
CA HIS A 162 1.05 -10.83 18.90
C HIS A 162 0.13 -10.23 17.82
N PRO A 163 0.34 -8.96 17.40
CA PRO A 163 -0.59 -8.26 16.50
C PRO A 163 -0.83 -9.02 15.20
N GLU A 164 0.20 -9.68 14.66
CA GLU A 164 0.13 -10.54 13.48
C GLU A 164 -0.86 -11.71 13.59
N LEU A 165 -1.04 -12.30 14.78
CA LEU A 165 -1.98 -13.39 15.01
C LEU A 165 -3.42 -12.88 15.21
N VAL A 166 -3.59 -11.63 15.66
CA VAL A 166 -4.90 -10.99 15.80
C VAL A 166 -5.53 -10.76 14.43
N LEU A 167 -4.73 -10.31 13.46
CA LEU A 167 -5.18 -10.05 12.09
C LEU A 167 -5.78 -11.31 11.44
N ALA A 168 -5.17 -12.47 11.68
CA ALA A 168 -5.64 -13.75 11.14
C ALA A 168 -6.93 -14.28 11.79
N ALA A 169 -7.27 -13.84 13.01
CA ALA A 169 -8.35 -14.41 13.83
C ALA A 169 -9.56 -13.48 14.02
N ALA A 170 -9.49 -12.22 13.57
CA ALA A 170 -10.54 -11.25 13.80
C ALA A 170 -11.78 -11.52 12.93
N GLU A 171 -12.81 -12.15 13.49
CA GLU A 171 -14.17 -12.04 12.96
C GLU A 171 -14.69 -10.62 13.19
N SER A 172 -15.11 -9.92 12.13
CA SER A 172 -15.78 -8.63 12.24
C SER A 172 -17.15 -8.67 11.58
N ALA A 173 -18.08 -7.86 12.08
CA ALA A 173 -19.44 -7.73 11.51
C ALA A 173 -19.44 -7.23 10.05
N GLU A 174 -18.29 -6.78 9.54
CA GLU A 174 -18.13 -6.36 8.15
C GLU A 174 -17.61 -7.48 7.23
N ILE A 175 -17.26 -8.66 7.72
CA ILE A 175 -16.81 -9.75 6.85
C ILE A 175 -17.96 -10.15 5.93
N ALA A 176 -17.76 -10.01 4.62
CA ALA A 176 -18.72 -10.52 3.65
C ALA A 176 -18.68 -12.05 3.72
N GLU A 177 -19.81 -12.70 3.99
CA GLU A 177 -19.90 -14.15 3.96
C GLU A 177 -19.40 -14.69 2.62
N ALA A 178 -18.59 -15.75 2.67
CA ALA A 178 -17.88 -16.37 1.55
C ALA A 178 -18.77 -17.15 0.58
#